data_AF-A0A7W1B5S9-F1
#
_entry.id   AF-A0A7W1B5S9-F1
#
_cell.length_a   1.000
_cell.length_b   1.000
_cell.length_c   1.000
_cell.angle_alpha   90.00
_cell.angle_beta   90.00
_cell.angle_gamma   90.00
#
_symmetry.space_group_name_H-M   'P 1'
#
loop_
_entity.id
_entity.type
_entity.pdbx_description
1 polymer ?
#
loop_
_entity_poly.entity_id
_entity_poly.type
_entity_poly.pdbx_seq_one_letter_code
_entity_poly.pdbx_strand_id
1 'polypeptide(L)'
;MELHGLAAIPAVRRLIELALDEDYGRGDITSRVTVGRDGSDGPTITALMNAREPIVLFGLDIACAVFSMVDPRIVVERHCTDGTRLDRTGKPGAPI
;
A
#
# COMPACT_ATOMS: atom_id res chain seq x y z
N MET A 1 6.50 14.44 2.53
CA MET A 1 7.03 13.24 1.86
C MET A 1 6.86 13.41 0.36
N GLU A 2 7.89 13.10 -0.42
CA GLU A 2 7.83 13.21 -1.88
C GLU A 2 7.07 12.00 -2.45
N LEU A 3 5.99 12.27 -3.20
CA LEU A 3 5.34 11.26 -4.02
C LEU A 3 6.19 11.04 -5.27
N HIS A 4 6.25 9.80 -5.74
CA HIS A 4 7.06 9.40 -6.89
C HIS A 4 6.19 8.72 -7.96
N GLY A 5 6.70 8.64 -9.19
CA GLY A 5 6.06 7.92 -10.29
C GLY A 5 4.63 8.39 -10.59
N LEU A 6 3.72 7.45 -10.85
CA LEU A 6 2.30 7.69 -11.11
C LEU A 6 1.63 8.45 -9.96
N ALA A 7 2.00 8.19 -8.71
CA ALA A 7 1.40 8.88 -7.57
C ALA A 7 1.73 10.39 -7.53
N ALA A 8 2.80 10.83 -8.21
CA ALA A 8 3.11 12.25 -8.34
C ALA A 8 2.23 12.97 -9.39
N ILE A 9 1.55 12.21 -10.26
CA ILE A 9 0.62 12.77 -11.26
C ILE A 9 -0.61 13.33 -10.52
N PRO A 10 -0.97 14.61 -10.70
CA PRO A 10 -2.06 15.23 -9.94
C PRO A 10 -3.41 14.50 -10.05
N ALA A 11 -3.74 13.99 -11.23
CA ALA A 11 -4.98 13.23 -11.45
C ALA A 11 -4.99 11.91 -10.65
N VAL A 12 -3.86 11.20 -10.59
CA VAL A 12 -3.73 9.94 -9.83
C VAL A 12 -3.80 10.25 -8.34
N ARG A 13 -3.09 11.28 -7.86
CA ARG A 13 -3.18 11.73 -6.47
C ARG A 13 -4.63 12.01 -6.08
N ARG A 14 -5.38 12.71 -6.93
CA ARG A 14 -6.78 13.03 -6.66
C ARG A 14 -7.66 11.79 -6.58
N LEU A 15 -7.39 10.76 -7.39
CA LEU A 15 -8.07 9.47 -7.30
C LEU A 15 -7.76 8.74 -5.99
N ILE A 16 -6.51 8.79 -5.52
CA ILE A 16 -6.13 8.22 -4.22
C ILE A 16 -6.87 8.93 -3.08
N GLU A 17 -6.88 10.26 -3.10
CA GLU A 17 -7.61 11.07 -2.10
C GLU A 17 -9.10 10.74 -2.09
N LEU A 18 -9.73 10.61 -3.27
CA LEU A 18 -11.14 10.26 -3.38
C LEU A 18 -11.43 8.85 -2.85
N ALA A 19 -10.59 7.86 -3.17
CA ALA A 19 -10.75 6.49 -2.68
C ALA A 19 -10.58 6.41 -1.15
N LEU A 20 -9.64 7.18 -0.59
CA LEU A 20 -9.46 7.27 0.87
C LEU A 20 -10.63 7.97 1.55
N ASP A 21 -11.20 9.02 0.96
CA ASP A 21 -12.38 9.69 1.51
C ASP A 21 -13.61 8.76 1.51
N GLU A 22 -13.78 7.94 0.47
CA GLU A 22 -14.84 6.93 0.35
C GLU A 22 -14.75 5.84 1.42
N ASP A 23 -13.60 5.14 1.49
CA ASP A 23 -13.46 3.90 2.28
C ASP A 23 -12.96 4.16 3.70
N TYR A 24 -12.04 5.11 3.85
CA TYR A 24 -11.41 5.43 5.13
C TYR A 24 -12.09 6.61 5.84
N GLY A 25 -12.35 7.72 5.13
CA GLY A 25 -13.13 8.88 5.59
C GLY A 25 -12.95 9.27 7.05
N ARG A 26 -13.88 8.84 7.92
CA ARG A 26 -13.92 9.14 9.36
C ARG A 26 -13.01 8.24 10.23
N GLY A 27 -12.20 7.40 9.59
CA GLY A 27 -11.34 6.37 10.18
C GLY A 27 -12.00 4.98 10.23
N ASP A 28 -11.20 3.98 10.58
CA ASP A 28 -11.61 2.57 10.67
C ASP A 28 -11.96 2.18 12.11
N ILE A 29 -13.27 2.21 12.44
CA ILE A 29 -13.78 1.85 13.77
C ILE A 29 -13.51 0.38 14.10
N THR A 30 -13.61 -0.52 13.11
CA THR A 30 -13.43 -1.96 13.32
C THR A 30 -12.00 -2.24 13.75
N SER A 31 -11.00 -1.71 13.02
CA SER A 31 -9.59 -1.87 13.38
C SER A 31 -9.27 -1.25 14.74
N ARG A 32 -9.78 -0.05 15.03
CA ARG A 32 -9.58 0.61 16.34
C ARG A 32 -10.09 -0.20 17.53
N VAL A 33 -11.20 -0.92 17.37
CA VAL A 33 -11.80 -1.72 18.46
C VAL A 33 -11.14 -3.09 18.58
N THR A 34 -10.68 -3.67 17.47
CA THR A 34 -10.16 -5.05 17.43
C THR A 34 -8.65 -5.15 17.63
N VAL A 35 -7.87 -4.16 17.19
CA VAL A 35 -6.40 -4.15 17.25
C VAL A 35 -5.86 -3.32 18.42
N GLY A 36 -6.66 -2.38 18.93
CA GLY A 36 -6.27 -1.46 20.02
C GLY A 36 -6.17 0.00 19.55
N ARG A 37 -6.09 0.93 20.50
CA ARG A 37 -6.22 2.38 20.24
C ARG A 37 -5.11 2.93 19.34
N ASP A 38 -5.50 3.89 18.50
CA ASP A 38 -4.59 4.80 17.80
C ASP A 38 -3.69 5.55 18.79
N GLY A 39 -2.38 5.47 18.58
CA GLY A 39 -1.36 6.16 19.39
C GLY A 39 0.01 5.50 19.26
N SER A 40 1.06 6.17 19.75
CA SER A 40 2.44 5.66 19.83
C SER A 40 2.63 4.45 20.77
N ASP A 41 1.56 4.02 21.43
CA ASP A 41 1.57 2.94 22.44
C ASP A 41 0.91 1.64 21.93
N GLY A 42 0.50 1.59 20.66
CA GLY A 42 0.00 0.38 20.00
C GLY A 42 1.14 -0.56 19.58
N PRO A 43 0.87 -1.86 19.34
CA PRO A 43 1.88 -2.79 18.86
C PRO A 43 2.34 -2.43 17.44
N THR A 44 3.64 -2.53 17.17
CA THR A 44 4.17 -2.48 15.81
C THR A 44 3.76 -3.75 15.07
N ILE A 45 3.15 -3.59 13.90
CA ILE A 45 2.68 -4.70 13.06
C ILE A 45 3.44 -4.69 11.73
N THR A 46 3.89 -5.87 11.30
CA THR A 46 4.44 -6.07 9.96
C THR A 46 3.42 -6.82 9.11
N ALA A 47 3.08 -6.25 7.95
CA ALA A 47 2.21 -6.88 6.96
C ALA A 47 3.00 -7.23 5.69
N LEU A 48 2.62 -8.32 5.04
CA LEU A 48 3.20 -8.75 3.75
C LEU A 48 2.17 -8.62 2.65
N MET A 49 2.51 -7.86 1.60
CA MET A 49 1.70 -7.77 0.38
C MET A 49 2.10 -8.90 -0.59
N ASN A 50 1.30 -9.96 -0.61
CA ASN A 50 1.60 -11.17 -1.40
C ASN A 50 0.70 -11.29 -2.64
N ALA A 51 1.31 -11.65 -3.77
CA ALA A 51 0.58 -12.04 -4.98
C ALA A 51 -0.11 -13.39 -4.74
N ARG A 52 -1.44 -13.45 -4.94
CA ARG A 52 -2.23 -14.69 -4.77
C ARG A 52 -2.31 -15.54 -6.03
N GLU A 53 -1.94 -14.95 -7.17
CA GLU A 53 -1.92 -15.54 -8.50
C GLU A 53 -0.71 -14.99 -9.27
N PRO A 54 -0.30 -15.60 -10.38
CA PRO A 54 0.74 -15.03 -11.22
C PRO A 54 0.35 -13.65 -11.76
N ILE A 55 1.20 -12.65 -11.56
CA ILE A 55 0.95 -11.26 -11.99
C ILE A 55 2.18 -10.65 -12.67
N VAL A 56 1.95 -9.59 -13.44
CA VAL A 56 2.99 -8.58 -13.67
C VAL A 56 2.72 -7.44 -12.70
N LEU A 57 3.64 -7.21 -11.77
CA LEU A 57 3.50 -6.18 -10.75
C LEU A 57 3.44 -4.79 -11.40
N PHE A 58 2.50 -3.95 -11.00
CA PHE A 58 2.40 -2.56 -11.43
C PHE A 58 1.65 -1.72 -10.41
N GLY A 59 2.06 -0.47 -10.20
CA GLY A 59 1.40 0.47 -9.29
C GLY A 59 1.95 0.46 -7.86
N LEU A 60 3.19 0.01 -7.64
CA LEU A 60 3.80 0.03 -6.30
C LEU A 60 3.90 1.44 -5.70
N ASP A 61 4.13 2.44 -6.54
CA ASP A 61 4.18 3.85 -6.13
C ASP A 61 2.82 4.37 -5.65
N ILE A 62 1.73 3.96 -6.30
CA ILE A 62 0.34 4.22 -5.88
C ILE A 62 0.11 3.56 -4.52
N ALA A 63 0.44 2.28 -4.35
CA ALA A 63 0.29 1.57 -3.09
C ALA A 63 1.08 2.24 -1.95
N CYS A 64 2.33 2.64 -2.20
CA CYS A 64 3.13 3.38 -1.22
C CYS A 64 2.47 4.70 -0.83
N ALA A 65 1.95 5.45 -1.81
CA ALA A 65 1.28 6.73 -1.58
C ALA A 65 0.03 6.59 -0.71
N VAL A 66 -0.80 5.56 -0.96
CA VAL A 66 -1.98 5.24 -0.14
C VAL A 66 -1.58 5.06 1.32
N PHE A 67 -0.63 4.17 1.62
CA PHE A 67 -0.21 3.93 3.01
C PHE A 67 0.37 5.17 3.68
N SER A 68 1.18 5.95 2.96
CA SER A 68 1.75 7.19 3.49
C SER A 68 0.70 8.28 3.76
N MET A 69 -0.40 8.31 3.00
CA MET A 69 -1.51 9.23 3.23
C MET A 69 -2.41 8.78 4.39
N VAL A 70 -2.54 7.47 4.62
CA VAL A 70 -3.27 6.92 5.78
C VAL A 70 -2.53 7.25 7.09
N ASP A 71 -1.24 6.94 7.17
CA ASP A 71 -0.40 7.30 8.31
C ASP A 71 1.07 7.45 7.86
N PRO A 72 1.70 8.62 8.02
CA PRO A 72 3.08 8.86 7.60
C PRO A 72 4.11 8.03 8.39
N ARG A 73 3.72 7.36 9.47
CA ARG A 73 4.58 6.43 10.23
C ARG A 73 4.69 5.05 9.58
N ILE A 74 3.82 4.71 8.62
CA ILE A 74 3.87 3.43 7.92
C ILE A 74 5.07 3.41 6.97
N VAL A 75 5.95 2.43 7.17
CA VAL A 75 7.11 2.20 6.29
C VAL A 75 6.78 1.07 5.32
N VAL A 76 6.95 1.34 4.03
CA VAL A 76 6.76 0.34 2.96
C VAL A 76 8.12 -0.08 2.40
N GLU A 77 8.49 -1.34 2.61
CA GLU A 77 9.66 -1.95 1.99
C GLU A 77 9.26 -2.63 0.66
N ARG A 78 9.97 -2.30 -0.43
CA ARG A 78 9.71 -2.86 -1.75
C ARG A 78 10.65 -4.03 -2.01
N HIS A 79 10.10 -5.24 -2.15
CA HIS A 79 10.86 -6.44 -2.50
C HIS A 79 11.01 -6.67 -4.01
N CYS A 80 10.20 -5.99 -4.82
CA CYS A 80 10.18 -6.10 -6.29
C CYS A 80 9.93 -4.71 -6.91
N THR A 81 10.00 -4.62 -8.24
CA THR A 81 9.71 -3.39 -9.00
C THR A 81 8.58 -3.61 -10.00
N ASP A 82 7.93 -2.52 -10.40
CA ASP A 82 6.92 -2.57 -11.46
C ASP A 82 7.52 -3.19 -12.75
N GLY A 83 6.73 -4.04 -13.42
CA GLY A 83 7.15 -4.87 -14.53
C GLY A 83 7.68 -6.25 -14.13
N THR A 84 7.96 -6.49 -12.83
CA THR A 84 8.39 -7.81 -12.35
C THR A 84 7.25 -8.83 -12.51
N ARG A 85 7.52 -9.96 -13.16
CA ARG A 85 6.61 -11.13 -13.14
C ARG A 85 6.74 -11.84 -11.81
N LEU A 86 5.62 -12.05 -11.13
CA LEU A 86 5.57 -12.80 -9.87
C LEU A 86 4.73 -14.05 -10.04
N ASP A 87 5.16 -15.16 -9.45
CA ASP A 87 4.34 -16.34 -9.29
C ASP A 87 3.49 -16.29 -8.00
N ARG A 88 2.72 -17.35 -7.72
CA ARG A 88 1.89 -17.47 -6.50
C ARG A 88 2.71 -17.42 -5.19
N THR A 89 4.01 -17.62 -5.25
CA THR A 89 4.91 -17.57 -4.08
C THR A 89 5.52 -16.19 -3.87
N GLY A 90 5.20 -15.21 -4.73
CA GLY A 90 5.81 -13.89 -4.70
C GLY A 90 7.26 -13.89 -5.19
N LYS A 91 7.71 -14.97 -5.83
CA LYS A 91 9.05 -15.05 -6.42
C LYS A 91 9.02 -14.57 -7.87
N PRO A 92 10.12 -14.01 -8.38
CA PRO A 92 10.25 -13.71 -9.80
C PRO A 92 9.95 -14.96 -10.64
N GLY A 93 8.96 -14.87 -11.53
CA GLY A 93 8.61 -15.94 -12.46
C GLY A 93 9.69 -16.13 -13.54
N ALA A 94 9.70 -17.31 -14.18
CA ALA A 94 10.63 -17.59 -15.27
C ALA A 94 10.46 -16.57 -16.43
N PRO A 95 11.57 -16.16 -17.09
CA PRO A 95 11.48 -15.37 -18.32
C PRO A 95 10.82 -16.18 -19.45
N ILE A 96 10.16 -15.47 -20.36
CA ILE A 96 9.59 -16.02 -21.62
C ILE A 96 10.66 -16.11 -22.71
#